data_AF-A0A094ZII2-F1
#
_entry.id   AF-A0A094ZII2-F1
#
_cell.length_a   1.000
_cell.length_b   1.000
_cell.length_c   1.000
_cell.angle_alpha   90.00
_cell.angle_beta   90.00
_cell.angle_gamma   90.00
#
_symmetry.space_group_name_H-M   'P 1'
#
loop_
_entity.id
_entity.type
_entity.pdbx_description
1 polymer ?
#
loop_
_entity_poly.entity_id
_entity_poly.type
_entity_poly.pdbx_seq_one_letter_code
_entity_poly.pdbx_strand_id
1 'polypeptide(L)'
;MSVIASIKSIDELLKEVKKYEGKRIFILFCGTPLSDGTNWCPDCVKGEPIVKEALKKLPENAVFLKVEVGDRTAYDSTLRCF
;
A
#
# COMPACT_ATOMS: atom_id res chain seq x y z
N MET A 1 -2.88 11.00 12.51
CA MET A 1 -2.87 10.09 11.35
C MET A 1 -1.42 9.75 10.97
N SER A 2 -1.09 8.46 10.94
CA SER A 2 0.22 8.00 10.45
C SER A 2 0.03 7.29 9.11
N VAL A 3 0.70 7.80 8.07
CA VAL A 3 0.68 7.23 6.72
C VAL A 3 2.06 6.65 6.45
N ILE A 4 2.13 5.36 6.16
CA ILE A 4 3.38 4.67 5.80
C ILE A 4 3.23 4.19 4.36
N ALA A 5 4.07 4.74 3.47
CA ALA A 5 3.81 4.71 2.04
C ALA A 5 4.54 3.61 1.26
N SER A 6 5.54 2.95 1.85
CA SER A 6 6.41 2.02 1.11
C SER A 6 6.80 0.84 2.00
N ILE A 7 5.95 -0.19 2.00
CA ILE A 7 6.23 -1.50 2.61
C ILE A 7 6.41 -2.48 1.46
N LYS A 8 7.54 -3.20 1.44
CA LYS A 8 7.92 -4.08 0.32
C LYS A 8 7.97 -5.56 0.69
N SER A 9 7.74 -5.90 1.95
CA SER A 9 7.83 -7.27 2.47
C SER A 9 6.71 -7.59 3.48
N ILE A 10 6.36 -8.88 3.61
CA ILE A 10 5.40 -9.35 4.63
C ILE A 10 5.92 -9.03 6.04
N ASP A 11 7.20 -9.27 6.31
CA ASP A 11 7.78 -9.08 7.63
C ASP A 11 7.67 -7.62 8.10
N GLU A 12 7.92 -6.66 7.20
CA GLU A 12 7.71 -5.24 7.48
C GLU A 12 6.24 -4.92 7.74
N LEU A 13 5.33 -5.49 6.94
CA LEU A 13 3.90 -5.31 7.13
C LEU A 13 3.45 -5.82 8.50
N LEU A 14 3.85 -7.04 8.86
CA LEU A 14 3.51 -7.65 10.15
C LEU A 14 4.10 -6.85 11.32
N LYS A 15 5.30 -6.30 11.16
CA LYS A 15 5.93 -5.44 12.17
C LYS A 15 5.13 -4.16 12.38
N GLU A 16 4.71 -3.47 11.31
CA GLU A 16 3.91 -2.24 11.44
C GLU A 16 2.49 -2.54 11.95
N VAL A 17 1.87 -3.66 11.53
CA VAL A 17 0.56 -4.08 12.08
C VAL A 17 0.64 -4.31 13.58
N LYS A 18 1.68 -5.00 14.06
CA LYS A 18 1.90 -5.20 15.51
C LYS A 18 2.17 -3.89 16.25
N LYS A 19 2.95 -2.98 15.66
CA LYS A 19 3.27 -1.67 16.24
C LYS A 19 2.03 -0.79 16.42
N TYR A 20 1.04 -0.93 15.55
CA TYR A 20 -0.22 -0.19 15.61
C TYR A 20 -1.40 -1.03 16.11
N GLU A 21 -1.12 -2.10 16.87
CA GLU A 21 -2.14 -2.93 17.51
C GLU A 21 -3.11 -2.06 18.34
N GLY A 22 -4.40 -2.37 18.25
CA GLY A 22 -5.47 -1.59 18.90
C GLY A 22 -5.92 -0.34 18.14
N LYS A 23 -5.27 0.03 17.03
CA LYS A 23 -5.75 1.08 16.11
C LYS A 23 -6.49 0.48 14.92
N ARG A 24 -7.28 1.30 14.23
CA ARG A 24 -7.89 0.91 12.96
C ARG A 24 -6.87 1.04 11.84
N ILE A 25 -6.50 -0.08 11.25
CA ILE A 25 -5.48 -0.14 10.19
C ILE A 25 -6.17 -0.36 8.84
N PHE A 26 -5.83 0.48 7.87
CA PHE A 26 -6.22 0.34 6.47
C PHE A 26 -4.97 0.00 5.66
N ILE A 27 -5.04 -1.07 4.87
CA ILE A 27 -3.92 -1.55 4.07
C ILE A 27 -4.32 -1.50 2.60
N LEU A 28 -3.50 -0.82 1.79
CA LEU A 28 -3.66 -0.77 0.34
C LEU A 28 -2.48 -1.49 -0.32
N PHE A 29 -2.78 -2.55 -1.05
CA PHE A 29 -1.82 -3.24 -1.91
C PHE A 29 -1.84 -2.61 -3.31
N CYS A 30 -0.69 -2.13 -3.77
CA CYS A 30 -0.54 -1.52 -5.09
C CYS A 30 0.72 -2.03 -5.77
N GLY A 31 0.73 -1.99 -7.11
CA GLY A 31 1.94 -2.22 -7.88
C GLY A 31 3.06 -1.26 -7.47
N THR A 32 4.30 -1.73 -7.51
CA THR A 32 5.47 -0.89 -7.24
C THR A 32 5.57 0.22 -8.28
N PRO A 33 5.73 1.49 -7.87
CA PRO A 33 5.98 2.58 -8.79
C PRO A 33 7.28 2.34 -9.56
N LEU A 34 7.26 2.63 -10.86
CA LEU A 34 8.43 2.73 -11.72
C LEU A 34 9.34 3.88 -11.25
N SER A 35 10.59 3.88 -11.69
CA SER A 35 11.60 4.89 -11.31
C SER A 35 11.23 6.32 -11.72
N ASP A 36 10.32 6.47 -12.69
CA ASP A 36 9.77 7.75 -13.14
C ASP A 36 8.56 8.23 -12.30
N GLY A 37 8.18 7.48 -11.27
CA GLY A 37 7.05 7.76 -10.40
C GLY A 37 5.69 7.32 -10.97
N THR A 38 5.66 6.75 -12.17
CA THR A 38 4.43 6.16 -12.74
C THR A 38 4.19 4.78 -12.18
N ASN A 39 2.95 4.29 -12.22
CA ASN A 39 2.63 2.92 -11.79
C ASN A 39 2.26 2.09 -13.02
N TRP A 40 2.82 0.88 -13.13
CA TRP A 40 2.53 -0.03 -14.24
C TRP A 40 1.08 -0.57 -14.19
N CYS A 41 0.46 -0.52 -13.01
CA CYS A 41 -0.91 -1.01 -12.82
C CYS A 41 -1.94 0.10 -13.11
N PRO A 42 -2.76 -0.03 -14.17
CA PRO A 42 -3.71 1.01 -14.57
C PRO A 42 -4.79 1.29 -13.52
N ASP A 43 -5.19 0.26 -12.75
CA ASP A 43 -6.16 0.43 -11.67
C ASP A 43 -5.56 1.16 -10.47
N CYS A 44 -4.27 0.94 -10.18
CA CYS A 44 -3.57 1.71 -9.15
C CYS A 44 -3.49 3.19 -9.51
N VAL A 45 -3.23 3.52 -10.79
CA VAL A 45 -3.20 4.91 -11.27
C VAL A 45 -4.57 5.58 -11.14
N LYS A 46 -5.65 4.89 -11.55
CA LYS A 46 -7.02 5.41 -11.44
C LYS A 46 -7.50 5.51 -10.00
N GLY A 47 -7.10 4.57 -9.15
CA GLY A 47 -7.49 4.49 -7.74
C GLY A 47 -6.76 5.49 -6.85
N GLU A 48 -5.52 5.86 -7.17
CA GLU A 48 -4.71 6.79 -6.36
C GLU A 48 -5.41 8.11 -6.00
N PRO A 49 -6.04 8.86 -6.93
CA PRO A 49 -6.75 10.08 -6.58
C PRO A 49 -7.94 9.82 -5.65
N ILE A 50 -8.66 8.71 -5.85
CA ILE A 50 -9.83 8.34 -5.03
C ILE A 50 -9.39 8.00 -3.60
N VAL A 51 -8.33 7.20 -3.48
CA VAL A 51 -7.74 6.85 -2.18
C VAL A 51 -7.23 8.11 -1.49
N LYS A 52 -6.50 8.99 -2.19
CA LYS A 52 -6.01 10.26 -1.62
C LYS A 52 -7.14 11.13 -1.06
N GLU A 53 -8.27 11.22 -1.76
CA GLU A 53 -9.45 11.93 -1.26
C GLU A 53 -10.09 11.23 -0.05
N ALA A 54 -10.13 9.90 -0.03
CA ALA A 54 -10.63 9.12 1.10
C ALA A 54 -9.73 9.25 2.34
N LEU A 55 -8.41 9.35 2.17
CA LEU A 55 -7.45 9.53 3.27
C LEU A 55 -7.73 10.82 4.05
N LYS A 56 -8.18 11.89 3.39
CA LYS A 56 -8.56 13.15 4.06
C LYS A 56 -9.74 12.99 5.02
N LYS A 57 -10.53 11.93 4.88
CA LYS A 57 -11.72 11.62 5.70
C LYS A 57 -11.43 10.58 6.78
N LEU A 58 -10.21 10.05 6.86
CA LEU A 58 -9.86 9.05 7.86
C LEU A 58 -9.86 9.67 9.27
N PRO A 59 -10.31 8.93 10.28
CA PRO A 59 -10.29 9.41 11.66
C PRO A 59 -8.84 9.54 12.17
N GLU A 60 -8.61 10.43 13.14
CA GLU A 60 -7.26 10.75 13.61
C GLU A 60 -6.49 9.55 14.19
N ASN A 61 -7.23 8.57 14.71
CA ASN A 61 -6.71 7.32 15.28
C ASN A 61 -6.52 6.18 14.27
N ALA A 62 -6.77 6.41 12.98
CA ALA A 62 -6.51 5.43 11.94
C ALA A 62 -5.06 5.48 11.44
N VAL A 63 -4.59 4.32 10.97
CA VAL A 63 -3.30 4.13 10.31
C VAL A 63 -3.55 3.66 8.89
N PHE A 64 -2.83 4.23 7.94
CA PHE A 64 -2.88 3.80 6.55
C PHE A 64 -1.50 3.28 6.11
N LEU A 65 -1.48 2.05 5.63
CA LEU A 65 -0.29 1.35 5.15
C LEU A 65 -0.45 1.11 3.64
N LYS A 66 0.49 1.60 2.84
CA LYS A 66 0.60 1.28 1.41
C LYS A 66 1.70 0.25 1.22
N VAL A 67 1.33 -0.88 0.62
CA VAL A 67 2.20 -2.02 0.35
C VAL A 67 2.43 -2.10 -1.16
N GLU A 68 3.70 -2.16 -1.54
CA GLU A 68 4.15 -2.30 -2.92
C GLU A 68 4.37 -3.78 -3.22
N VAL A 69 3.57 -4.36 -4.13
CA VAL A 69 3.55 -5.81 -4.39
C VAL A 69 4.56 -6.29 -5.43
N GLY A 70 5.41 -5.39 -5.95
CA GLY A 70 6.38 -5.69 -7.00
C GLY A 70 6.00 -5.19 -8.39
N ASP A 71 6.84 -5.53 -9.36
CA ASP A 71 6.70 -5.16 -10.76
C ASP A 71 5.71 -6.06 -11.50
N ARG A 72 5.20 -5.61 -12.65
CA ARG A 72 4.18 -6.31 -13.46
C ARG A 72 4.55 -7.78 -13.76
N THR A 73 5.82 -8.03 -14.05
CA THR A 73 6.35 -9.35 -14.36
C THR A 73 6.33 -10.30 -13.17
N ALA A 74 6.57 -9.78 -11.96
CA ALA A 74 6.49 -10.54 -10.72
C ALA A 74 5.04 -10.84 -10.32
N TYR A 75 4.09 -9.95 -10.65
CA TYR A 75 2.66 -10.13 -10.37
C TYR A 75 1.98 -11.18 -11.27
N ASP A 76 2.34 -11.24 -12.56
CA ASP A 76 1.72 -12.14 -13.55
C ASP A 76 2.24 -13.59 -13.45
N SER A 77 3.43 -13.78 -12.90
CA SER A 77 3.96 -15.11 -12.62
C SER A 77 3.34 -15.62 -11.31
N THR A 78 2.60 -16.73 -11.40
CA THR A 78 1.75 -17.37 -10.37
C THR A 78 2.43 -17.79 -9.05
N LEU A 79 3.61 -17.24 -8.72
CA LEU A 79 4.48 -17.78 -7.68
C LEU A 79 5.05 -16.77 -6.68
N ARG A 80 4.77 -15.46 -6.77
CA ARG A 80 5.19 -14.50 -5.72
C ARG A 80 4.24 -13.32 -5.61
N CYS A 81 3.08 -13.55 -4.99
CA CYS A 81 2.46 -12.47 -4.24
C CYS A 81 3.19 -12.42 -2.89
N PHE A 82 3.97 -11.34 -2.69
CA PHE A 82 4.96 -11.14 -1.62
C PHE A 82 6.34 -11.79 -1.82
#